data_AF-A0A961A1H4-F1
#
_entry.id   AF-A0A961A1H4-F1
#
_cell.length_a   1.000
_cell.length_b   1.000
_cell.length_c   1.000
_cell.angle_alpha   90.00
_cell.angle_beta   90.00
_cell.angle_gamma   90.00
#
_symmetry.space_group_name_H-M   'P 1'
#
loop_
_entity.id
_entity.type
_entity.pdbx_description
1 polymer ?
#
loop_
_entity_poly.entity_id
_entity_poly.type
_entity_poly.pdbx_seq_one_letter_code
_entity_poly.pdbx_strand_id
1 'polypeptide(L)'
;MDFLLYTSFGLYFVAALLYFMSFLLSKGLLSKYAYRTMLLAWGLHSALLLWKFVRSGPPFLVDEASAYLFTAWAVGLALLLLSRWIKLSLVGALILPLIHAFYILSHFKQGNFIEQSSLLNTPWASVHLVFSFLAFALFAFSFVLGFLFLIEEFQLKYKVLPKVFLRFPSLDVLEQLHAKALFLGFLLLSLGILTGAFWAKEVTGFYFFEDPRQLGAI
;
A
#
# COMPACT_ATOMS: atom_id res chain seq x y z
N MET A 1 -12.42 10.54 14.70
CA MET A 1 -12.07 9.62 13.60
C MET A 1 -12.14 10.34 12.27
N ASP A 2 -13.31 10.86 11.91
CA ASP A 2 -13.58 11.47 10.59
C ASP A 2 -12.66 12.63 10.25
N PHE A 3 -12.36 13.48 11.24
CA PHE A 3 -11.40 14.56 11.07
C PHE A 3 -10.02 14.05 10.61
N LEU A 4 -9.47 13.00 11.24
CA LEU A 4 -8.18 12.44 10.85
C LEU A 4 -8.23 11.82 9.46
N LEU A 5 -9.29 11.07 9.16
CA LEU A 5 -9.51 10.42 7.86
C LEU A 5 -9.59 11.43 6.71
N TYR A 6 -10.47 12.42 6.81
CA TYR A 6 -10.64 13.42 5.75
C TYR A 6 -9.44 14.35 5.63
N THR A 7 -8.78 14.67 6.74
CA THR A 7 -7.56 15.50 6.71
C THR A 7 -6.40 14.75 6.07
N SER A 8 -6.15 13.49 6.43
CA SER A 8 -5.10 12.69 5.79
C SER A 8 -5.38 12.45 4.31
N PHE A 9 -6.64 12.16 3.95
CA PHE A 9 -7.09 12.06 2.56
C PHE A 9 -6.81 13.36 1.78
N GLY A 10 -7.24 14.50 2.30
CA GLY A 10 -7.03 15.80 1.67
C GLY A 10 -5.55 16.14 1.49
N LEU A 11 -4.70 15.83 2.48
CA LEU A 11 -3.27 16.04 2.36
C LEU A 11 -2.62 15.10 1.33
N TYR A 12 -3.04 13.84 1.25
CA TYR A 12 -2.59 12.95 0.17
C TYR A 12 -3.00 13.49 -1.20
N PHE A 13 -4.20 14.07 -1.32
CA PHE A 13 -4.69 14.67 -2.57
C PHE A 13 -3.83 15.87 -2.97
N VAL A 14 -3.55 16.77 -2.03
CA VAL A 14 -2.65 17.91 -2.26
C VAL A 14 -1.25 17.43 -2.64
N ALA A 15 -0.72 16.41 -1.97
CA ALA A 15 0.57 15.81 -2.34
C ALA A 15 0.55 15.25 -3.77
N ALA A 16 -0.56 14.62 -4.19
CA ALA A 16 -0.71 14.06 -5.53
C ALA A 16 -0.67 15.15 -6.60
N LEU A 17 -1.42 16.24 -6.38
CA LEU A 17 -1.41 17.41 -7.25
C LEU A 17 -0.02 18.04 -7.31
N LEU A 18 0.67 18.19 -6.18
CA LEU A 18 2.02 18.76 -6.14
C LEU A 18 3.05 17.87 -6.87
N TYR A 19 2.97 16.55 -6.73
CA TYR A 19 3.84 15.63 -7.47
C TYR A 19 3.54 15.66 -8.97
N PHE A 20 2.25 15.67 -9.35
CA PHE A 20 1.83 15.79 -10.74
C PHE A 20 2.29 17.12 -11.37
N MET A 21 2.10 18.24 -10.68
CA MET A 21 2.59 19.55 -11.12
C MET A 21 4.11 19.61 -11.15
N SER A 22 4.80 19.02 -10.17
CA SER A 22 6.26 18.90 -10.17
C SER A 22 6.77 18.10 -11.37
N PHE A 23 6.02 17.09 -11.79
CA PHE A 23 6.30 16.27 -12.96
C PHE A 23 6.11 17.06 -14.26
N LEU A 24 4.97 17.73 -14.43
CA LEU A 24 4.68 18.55 -15.63
C LEU A 24 5.63 19.74 -15.78
N LEU A 25 5.93 20.43 -14.69
CA LEU A 25 6.72 21.67 -14.70
C LEU A 25 8.22 21.43 -14.50
N SER A 26 8.65 20.19 -14.24
CA SER A 26 10.05 19.84 -13.92
C SER A 26 10.67 20.67 -12.77
N LYS A 27 9.85 21.20 -11.85
CA LYS A 27 10.28 22.05 -10.73
C LYS A 27 10.57 21.24 -9.48
N GLY A 28 11.85 21.05 -9.14
CA GLY A 28 12.26 20.30 -7.93
C GLY A 28 11.71 20.85 -6.61
N LEU A 29 11.43 22.16 -6.53
CA LEU A 29 10.83 22.77 -5.35
C LEU A 29 9.41 22.22 -5.08
N LEU A 30 8.61 21.98 -6.12
CA LEU A 30 7.28 21.38 -5.98
C LEU A 30 7.37 19.95 -5.44
N SER A 31 8.33 19.14 -5.92
CA SER A 31 8.58 17.80 -5.39
C SER A 31 8.96 17.81 -3.91
N LYS A 32 9.69 18.84 -3.44
CA LYS A 32 10.05 18.99 -2.02
C LYS A 32 8.83 19.28 -1.16
N TYR A 33 7.94 20.16 -1.61
CA TYR A 33 6.67 20.42 -0.92
C TYR A 33 5.76 19.20 -0.96
N ALA A 34 5.64 18.53 -2.11
CA ALA A 34 4.86 17.31 -2.26
C ALA A 34 5.31 16.23 -1.24
N TYR A 35 6.62 16.02 -1.11
CA TYR A 35 7.18 15.08 -0.13
C TYR A 35 6.84 15.47 1.31
N ARG A 36 6.98 16.75 1.68
CA ARG A 36 6.64 17.22 3.03
C ARG A 36 5.15 17.04 3.34
N THR A 37 4.30 17.38 2.38
CA THR A 37 2.84 17.18 2.49
C THR A 37 2.50 15.70 2.61
N MET A 38 3.13 14.84 1.81
CA MET A 38 2.96 13.39 1.89
C MET A 38 3.41 12.83 3.25
N LEU A 39 4.55 13.29 3.77
CA LEU A 39 5.05 12.87 5.08
C LEU A 39 4.08 13.26 6.20
N LEU A 40 3.52 14.47 6.14
CA LEU A 40 2.49 14.92 7.08
C LEU A 40 1.20 14.09 6.94
N ALA A 41 0.75 13.83 5.71
CA ALA A 41 -0.42 13.00 5.43
C ALA A 41 -0.26 11.60 6.01
N TRP A 42 0.91 10.99 5.80
CA TRP A 42 1.25 9.68 6.33
C TRP A 42 1.37 9.66 7.86
N GLY A 43 1.87 10.74 8.46
CA GLY A 43 1.88 10.91 9.92
C GLY A 43 0.46 10.93 10.51
N LEU A 44 -0.45 11.71 9.92
CA LEU A 44 -1.86 11.75 10.34
C LEU A 44 -2.58 10.41 10.07
N HIS A 45 -2.27 9.76 8.96
CA HIS A 45 -2.78 8.43 8.65
C HIS A 45 -2.31 7.38 9.68
N SER A 46 -1.04 7.46 10.13
CA SER A 46 -0.53 6.62 11.22
C SER A 46 -1.30 6.86 12.52
N ALA A 47 -1.60 8.12 12.85
CA ALA A 47 -2.41 8.46 14.01
C ALA A 47 -3.85 7.93 13.90
N LEU A 48 -4.44 7.95 12.69
CA LEU A 48 -5.76 7.35 12.42
C LEU A 48 -5.76 5.84 12.68
N LEU A 49 -4.76 5.12 12.16
CA LEU A 49 -4.64 3.67 12.36
C LEU A 49 -4.39 3.33 13.84
N LEU A 50 -3.53 4.09 14.52
CA LEU A 50 -3.30 3.91 15.95
C LEU A 50 -4.57 4.16 16.77
N TRP A 51 -5.34 5.21 16.44
CA TRP A 51 -6.62 5.48 17.09
C TRP A 51 -7.62 4.34 16.89
N LYS A 52 -7.71 3.79 15.67
CA LYS A 52 -8.53 2.60 15.37
C LYS A 52 -8.06 1.38 16.17
N PHE A 53 -6.76 1.12 16.21
CA PHE A 53 -6.17 0.01 16.95
C PHE A 53 -6.50 0.08 18.45
N VAL A 54 -6.30 1.25 19.08
CA VAL A 54 -6.57 1.44 20.52
C VAL A 54 -8.06 1.28 20.85
N ARG A 55 -8.96 1.65 19.92
CA ARG A 55 -10.42 1.57 20.16
C ARG A 55 -11.02 0.20 19.87
N SER A 56 -10.54 -0.50 18.84
CA SER A 56 -11.07 -1.81 18.43
C SER A 56 -10.34 -2.99 19.07
N GLY A 57 -9.07 -2.81 19.47
CA GLY A 57 -8.21 -3.91 19.90
C GLY A 57 -7.80 -4.84 18.76
N PRO A 58 -6.94 -5.84 19.04
CA PRO A 58 -6.60 -6.87 18.06
C PRO A 58 -7.76 -7.86 17.86
N PRO A 59 -7.92 -8.40 16.63
CA PRO A 59 -7.31 -7.94 15.38
C PRO A 59 -8.02 -6.69 14.82
N PHE A 60 -7.26 -5.60 14.66
CA PHE A 60 -7.80 -4.32 14.18
C PHE A 60 -8.02 -4.25 12.66
N LEU A 61 -7.62 -5.29 11.91
CA LEU A 61 -7.65 -5.36 10.44
C LEU A 61 -8.73 -6.29 9.88
N VAL A 62 -9.61 -6.82 10.74
CA VAL A 62 -10.69 -7.71 10.31
C VAL A 62 -11.73 -6.98 9.48
N ASP A 63 -12.01 -5.71 9.79
CA ASP A 63 -12.94 -4.92 8.99
C ASP A 63 -12.27 -4.47 7.67
N GLU A 64 -12.99 -4.66 6.56
CA GLU A 64 -12.49 -4.30 5.22
C GLU A 64 -12.06 -2.83 5.14
N ALA A 65 -12.75 -1.93 5.85
CA ALA A 65 -12.42 -0.51 5.84
C ALA A 65 -11.04 -0.24 6.45
N SER A 66 -10.70 -0.87 7.59
CA SER A 66 -9.37 -0.77 8.21
C SER A 66 -8.30 -1.50 7.41
N ALA A 67 -8.64 -2.64 6.79
CA ALA A 67 -7.75 -3.35 5.86
C ALA A 67 -7.31 -2.47 4.67
N TYR A 68 -8.25 -1.78 4.03
CA TYR A 68 -7.92 -0.85 2.93
C TYR A 68 -7.08 0.34 3.42
N LEU A 69 -7.40 0.93 4.58
CA LEU A 69 -6.59 2.01 5.15
C LEU A 69 -5.16 1.56 5.48
N PHE A 70 -5.02 0.37 6.06
CA PHE A 70 -3.71 -0.19 6.38
C PHE A 70 -2.89 -0.49 5.12
N THR A 71 -3.53 -1.01 4.07
CA THR A 71 -2.88 -1.25 2.78
C THR A 71 -2.43 0.08 2.14
N ALA A 72 -3.28 1.11 2.16
CA ALA A 72 -2.92 2.46 1.70
C ALA A 72 -1.74 3.05 2.50
N TRP A 73 -1.73 2.84 3.81
CA TRP A 73 -0.63 3.27 4.70
C TRP A 73 0.67 2.54 4.37
N ALA A 74 0.61 1.23 4.12
CA ALA A 74 1.76 0.41 3.77
C ALA A 74 2.35 0.79 2.40
N VAL A 75 1.50 1.05 1.40
CA VAL A 75 1.94 1.58 0.09
C VAL A 75 2.62 2.94 0.27
N GLY A 76 2.05 3.82 1.09
CA GLY A 76 2.64 5.12 1.41
C GLY A 76 3.99 4.99 2.11
N LEU A 77 4.12 4.06 3.06
CA LEU A 77 5.38 3.76 3.74
C LEU A 77 6.44 3.25 2.75
N ALA A 78 6.08 2.34 1.84
CA ALA A 78 6.99 1.84 0.82
C ALA A 78 7.54 2.99 -0.05
N LEU A 79 6.67 3.92 -0.49
CA LEU A 79 7.08 5.11 -1.23
C LEU A 79 8.01 6.03 -0.42
N LEU A 80 7.72 6.27 0.87
CA LEU A 80 8.57 7.08 1.74
C LEU A 80 9.94 6.45 1.98
N LEU A 81 9.99 5.14 2.26
CA LEU A 81 11.25 4.43 2.43
C LEU A 81 12.09 4.50 1.16
N LEU A 82 11.45 4.36 0.00
CA LEU A 82 12.12 4.33 -1.27
C LEU A 82 12.50 5.71 -1.82
N SER A 83 11.94 6.79 -1.25
CA SER A 83 12.12 8.19 -1.67
C SER A 83 13.56 8.64 -1.94
N ARG A 84 14.54 8.03 -1.24
CA ARG A 84 15.96 8.34 -1.38
C ARG A 84 16.62 7.71 -2.62
N TRP A 85 15.99 6.71 -3.24
CA TRP A 85 16.53 6.01 -4.42
C TRP A 85 15.73 6.26 -5.70
N ILE A 86 14.55 6.88 -5.61
CA ILE A 86 13.70 7.18 -6.77
C ILE A 86 13.36 8.67 -6.86
N LYS A 87 13.10 9.13 -8.09
CA LYS A 87 12.52 10.45 -8.32
C LYS A 87 11.04 10.43 -7.93
N LEU A 88 10.76 11.02 -6.77
CA LEU A 88 9.44 11.05 -6.16
C LEU A 88 8.34 11.69 -7.01
N SER A 89 8.66 12.63 -7.92
CA SER A 89 7.64 13.34 -8.71
C SER A 89 6.81 12.43 -9.60
N LEU A 90 7.44 11.50 -10.32
CA LEU A 90 6.73 10.57 -11.20
C LEU A 90 6.10 9.42 -10.41
N VAL A 91 6.88 8.75 -9.57
CA VAL A 91 6.40 7.57 -8.83
C VAL A 91 5.30 7.97 -7.84
N GLY A 92 5.46 9.12 -7.15
CA GLY A 92 4.45 9.66 -6.27
C GLY A 92 3.15 10.02 -6.99
N ALA A 93 3.23 10.58 -8.21
CA ALA A 93 2.05 10.89 -9.01
C ALA A 93 1.25 9.64 -9.45
N LEU A 94 1.89 8.48 -9.58
CA LEU A 94 1.21 7.21 -9.91
C LEU A 94 0.75 6.42 -8.68
N ILE A 95 1.52 6.45 -7.60
CA ILE A 95 1.20 5.73 -6.36
C ILE A 95 0.11 6.43 -5.55
N LEU A 96 0.04 7.77 -5.56
CA LEU A 96 -0.99 8.47 -4.78
C LEU A 96 -2.43 8.21 -5.25
N PRO A 97 -2.75 8.14 -6.56
CA PRO A 97 -4.05 7.66 -7.01
C PRO A 97 -4.43 6.29 -6.45
N LEU A 98 -3.47 5.36 -6.36
CA LEU A 98 -3.68 4.05 -5.74
C LEU A 98 -4.00 4.17 -4.24
N ILE A 99 -3.30 5.04 -3.50
CA ILE A 99 -3.62 5.36 -2.09
C ILE A 99 -5.05 5.91 -1.97
N HIS A 100 -5.48 6.79 -2.88
CA HIS A 100 -6.85 7.33 -2.87
C HIS A 100 -7.89 6.27 -3.19
N ALA A 101 -7.61 5.36 -4.13
CA ALA A 101 -8.52 4.26 -4.44
C ALA A 101 -8.82 3.43 -3.19
N PHE A 102 -7.80 3.09 -2.39
CA PHE A 102 -7.98 2.40 -1.12
C PHE A 102 -8.75 3.24 -0.08
N TYR A 103 -8.54 4.55 0.01
CA TYR A 103 -9.34 5.43 0.87
C TYR A 103 -10.82 5.44 0.47
N ILE A 104 -11.09 5.52 -0.83
CA ILE A 104 -12.46 5.51 -1.37
C ILE A 104 -13.14 4.17 -1.06
N LEU A 105 -12.45 3.06 -1.32
CA LEU A 105 -12.93 1.72 -0.96
C LEU A 105 -13.19 1.60 0.55
N SER A 106 -12.31 2.12 1.39
CA SER A 106 -12.51 2.16 2.85
C SER A 106 -13.77 2.94 3.24
N HIS A 107 -14.00 4.11 2.62
CA HIS A 107 -15.18 4.93 2.91
C HIS A 107 -16.49 4.20 2.56
N PHE A 108 -16.56 3.52 1.42
CA PHE A 108 -17.75 2.74 1.04
C PHE A 108 -17.98 1.50 1.90
N LYS A 109 -16.95 1.03 2.61
CA LYS A 109 -17.05 -0.12 3.53
C LYS A 109 -17.23 0.31 5.00
N GLN A 110 -17.20 1.61 5.31
CA GLN A 110 -17.52 2.09 6.65
C GLN A 110 -18.99 1.80 7.00
N GLY A 111 -19.23 1.38 8.24
CA GLY A 111 -20.57 1.13 8.77
C GLY A 111 -21.05 -0.32 8.66
N ASN A 112 -20.34 -1.19 7.93
CA ASN A 112 -20.54 -2.64 8.00
C ASN A 112 -19.91 -3.18 9.29
N PHE A 113 -20.57 -2.95 10.44
CA PHE A 113 -20.23 -3.64 11.67
C PHE A 113 -20.57 -5.12 11.52
N ILE A 114 -19.61 -5.90 11.02
CA ILE A 114 -19.67 -7.34 11.17
C ILE A 114 -19.37 -7.60 12.65
N GLU A 115 -20.32 -8.20 13.36
CA GLU A 115 -20.10 -8.67 14.72
C GLU A 115 -18.86 -9.57 14.69
N GLN A 116 -17.80 -9.13 15.36
CA GLN A 116 -16.50 -9.77 15.26
C GLN A 116 -16.62 -11.17 15.84
N SER A 117 -16.53 -12.19 14.98
CA SER A 117 -16.59 -13.56 15.45
C SER A 117 -15.45 -13.81 16.43
N SER A 118 -15.73 -14.51 17.53
CA SER A 118 -14.71 -14.89 18.51
C SER A 118 -13.55 -15.65 17.87
N LEU A 119 -13.80 -16.32 16.75
CA LEU A 119 -12.83 -17.06 15.93
C LEU A 119 -11.74 -16.17 15.32
N LEU A 120 -12.03 -14.89 15.06
CA LEU A 120 -11.05 -13.96 14.52
C LEU A 120 -10.20 -13.32 15.61
N ASN A 121 -10.64 -13.34 16.87
CA ASN A 121 -9.96 -12.68 17.97
C ASN A 121 -8.77 -13.49 18.52
N THR A 122 -7.78 -13.79 17.66
CA THR A 122 -6.54 -14.47 18.06
C THR A 122 -5.29 -13.72 17.58
N PRO A 123 -4.14 -13.90 18.27
CA PRO A 123 -2.88 -13.29 17.85
C PRO A 123 -2.45 -13.75 16.45
N TRP A 124 -2.69 -15.02 16.10
CA TRP A 124 -2.34 -15.57 14.79
C TRP A 124 -3.13 -14.92 13.66
N ALA A 125 -4.43 -14.65 13.86
CA ALA A 125 -5.25 -13.90 12.90
C ALA A 125 -4.67 -12.49 12.68
N SER A 126 -4.28 -11.81 13.76
CA SER A 126 -3.68 -10.47 13.68
C SER A 126 -2.38 -10.45 12.86
N VAL A 127 -1.48 -11.39 13.15
CA VAL A 127 -0.19 -11.49 12.45
C VAL A 127 -0.38 -11.88 10.99
N HIS A 128 -1.29 -12.83 10.70
CA HIS A 128 -1.67 -13.22 9.34
C HIS A 128 -2.12 -12.00 8.52
N LEU A 129 -3.08 -11.23 9.03
CA LEU A 129 -3.62 -10.07 8.32
C LEU A 129 -2.53 -9.01 8.06
N VAL A 130 -1.69 -8.71 9.04
CA VAL A 130 -0.60 -7.74 8.88
C VAL A 130 0.36 -8.16 7.77
N PHE A 131 0.82 -9.43 7.77
CA PHE A 131 1.74 -9.90 6.73
C PHE A 131 1.08 -9.94 5.35
N SER A 132 -0.16 -10.40 5.25
CA SER A 132 -0.91 -10.45 3.99
C SER A 132 -1.09 -9.05 3.38
N PHE A 133 -1.51 -8.05 4.17
CA PHE A 133 -1.71 -6.69 3.65
C PHE A 133 -0.39 -5.97 3.34
N LEU A 134 0.68 -6.20 4.10
CA LEU A 134 2.00 -5.69 3.74
C LEU A 134 2.49 -6.30 2.41
N ALA A 135 2.24 -7.60 2.18
CA ALA A 135 2.56 -8.27 0.92
C ALA A 135 1.79 -7.63 -0.24
N PHE A 136 0.47 -7.45 -0.12
CA PHE A 136 -0.35 -6.82 -1.15
C PHE A 136 0.08 -5.37 -1.44
N ALA A 137 0.46 -4.61 -0.42
CA ALA A 137 1.00 -3.27 -0.61
C ALA A 137 2.29 -3.28 -1.44
N LEU A 138 3.21 -4.22 -1.17
CA LEU A 138 4.44 -4.38 -1.94
C LEU A 138 4.19 -4.87 -3.36
N PHE A 139 3.23 -5.76 -3.59
CA PHE A 139 2.84 -6.19 -4.94
C PHE A 139 2.21 -5.05 -5.74
N ALA A 140 1.33 -4.26 -5.14
CA ALA A 140 0.74 -3.11 -5.80
C ALA A 140 1.80 -2.04 -6.13
N PHE A 141 2.76 -1.83 -5.23
CA PHE A 141 3.90 -0.96 -5.48
C PHE A 141 4.82 -1.50 -6.58
N SER A 142 5.11 -2.80 -6.56
CA SER A 142 5.87 -3.50 -7.58
C SER A 142 5.20 -3.35 -8.95
N PHE A 143 3.90 -3.60 -9.05
CA PHE A 143 3.12 -3.41 -10.29
C PHE A 143 3.31 -2.02 -10.90
N VAL A 144 3.26 -0.94 -10.09
CA VAL A 144 3.49 0.43 -10.58
C VAL A 144 4.92 0.64 -11.08
N LEU A 145 5.92 0.08 -10.39
CA LEU A 145 7.31 0.14 -10.85
C LEU A 145 7.54 -0.66 -12.15
N GLY A 146 6.95 -1.84 -12.27
CA GLY A 146 7.00 -2.66 -13.49
C GLY A 146 6.30 -1.97 -14.66
N PHE A 147 5.16 -1.33 -14.40
CA PHE A 147 4.47 -0.51 -15.41
C PHE A 147 5.34 0.67 -15.88
N LEU A 148 6.02 1.36 -14.97
CA LEU A 148 6.98 2.41 -15.30
C LEU A 148 8.17 1.88 -16.13
N PHE A 149 8.68 0.70 -15.78
CA PHE A 149 9.76 0.05 -16.52
C PHE A 149 9.34 -0.20 -17.98
N LEU A 150 8.15 -0.77 -18.20
CA LEU A 150 7.63 -1.02 -19.55
C LEU A 150 7.46 0.26 -20.37
N ILE A 151 7.01 1.35 -19.75
CA ILE A 151 6.90 2.66 -20.41
C ILE A 151 8.28 3.17 -20.84
N GLU A 152 9.27 3.12 -19.95
CA GLU A 152 10.63 3.59 -20.25
C GLU A 152 11.30 2.72 -21.32
N GLU A 153 11.16 1.38 -21.24
CA GLU A 153 11.70 0.45 -22.22
C GLU A 153 11.10 0.69 -23.61
N PHE A 154 9.78 0.90 -23.68
CA PHE A 154 9.08 1.23 -24.92
C PHE A 154 9.62 2.53 -25.52
N GLN A 155 9.79 3.59 -24.72
CA GLN A 155 10.30 4.88 -25.20
C GLN A 155 11.72 4.77 -25.78
N LEU A 156 12.60 4.00 -25.14
CA LEU A 156 13.97 3.77 -25.61
C LEU A 156 13.99 2.95 -26.90
N LYS A 157 13.21 1.86 -26.96
CA LYS A 157 13.16 0.96 -28.12
C LYS A 157 12.66 1.64 -29.38
N TYR A 158 11.62 2.47 -29.25
CA TYR A 158 10.99 3.15 -30.39
C TYR A 158 11.54 4.56 -30.63
N LYS A 159 12.62 4.95 -29.92
CA LYS A 159 13.26 6.29 -30.00
C LYS A 159 12.26 7.44 -29.87
N VAL A 160 11.19 7.23 -29.10
CA VAL A 160 10.19 8.26 -28.84
C VAL A 160 10.81 9.19 -27.81
N LEU A 161 11.54 10.20 -28.28
CA LEU A 161 12.04 11.28 -27.42
C LEU A 161 10.82 12.00 -26.84
N PRO A 162 10.53 11.89 -25.53
CA PRO A 162 9.48 12.68 -24.98
C PRO A 162 9.92 14.15 -25.08
N LYS A 163 9.13 14.97 -25.77
CA LYS A 163 9.34 16.44 -25.82
C LYS A 163 9.29 17.09 -24.44
N VAL A 164 8.72 16.38 -23.47
CA VAL A 164 8.82 16.70 -22.04
C VAL A 164 10.11 16.06 -21.55
N PHE A 165 11.00 16.83 -20.92
CA PHE A 165 12.22 16.35 -20.26
C PHE A 165 11.88 15.40 -19.08
N LEU A 166 11.27 14.26 -19.38
CA LEU A 166 10.85 13.24 -18.44
C LEU A 166 12.10 12.53 -17.94
N ARG A 167 12.58 13.02 -16.80
CA ARG A 167 13.65 12.39 -16.05
C ARG A 167 13.07 11.15 -15.35
N PHE A 168 12.82 10.07 -16.07
CA PHE A 168 12.57 8.76 -15.46
C PHE A 168 13.77 8.35 -14.57
N PRO A 169 13.59 7.51 -13.54
CA PRO A 169 14.70 6.67 -13.03
C PRO A 169 15.26 5.84 -14.20
N SER A 170 16.48 5.33 -14.11
CA SER A 170 16.96 4.41 -15.16
C SER A 170 16.24 3.07 -15.08
N LEU A 171 16.15 2.38 -16.23
CA LEU A 171 15.65 1.00 -16.30
C LEU A 171 16.25 0.09 -15.21
N ASP A 172 17.58 0.14 -14.99
CA ASP A 172 18.24 -0.66 -13.96
C ASP A 172 17.70 -0.39 -12.55
N VAL A 173 17.36 0.86 -12.24
CA VAL A 173 16.79 1.23 -10.93
C VAL A 173 15.36 0.72 -10.81
N LEU A 174 14.55 0.87 -11.86
CA LEU A 174 13.17 0.37 -11.87
C LEU A 174 13.14 -1.16 -11.76
N GLU A 175 13.99 -1.86 -12.51
CA GLU A 175 14.11 -3.32 -12.46
C GLU A 175 14.50 -3.81 -11.06
N GLN A 176 15.55 -3.24 -10.48
CA GLN A 176 16.01 -3.62 -9.13
C GLN A 176 14.94 -3.37 -8.07
N LEU A 177 14.23 -2.24 -8.14
CA LEU A 177 13.22 -1.90 -7.16
C LEU A 177 11.95 -2.73 -7.32
N HIS A 178 11.49 -2.94 -8.55
CA HIS A 178 10.37 -3.83 -8.85
C HIS A 178 10.66 -5.25 -8.34
N ALA A 179 11.82 -5.80 -8.67
CA ALA A 179 12.22 -7.15 -8.27
C ALA A 179 12.35 -7.28 -6.74
N LYS A 180 12.96 -6.29 -6.06
CA LYS A 180 13.04 -6.27 -4.59
C LYS A 180 11.67 -6.19 -3.94
N ALA A 181 10.78 -5.32 -4.43
CA ALA A 181 9.42 -5.21 -3.91
C ALA A 181 8.63 -6.51 -4.12
N LEU A 182 8.76 -7.14 -5.30
CA LEU A 182 8.12 -8.41 -5.62
C LEU A 182 8.62 -9.53 -4.69
N PHE A 183 9.94 -9.64 -4.51
CA PHE A 183 10.55 -10.65 -3.65
C PHE A 183 10.15 -10.47 -2.18
N LEU A 184 10.21 -9.24 -1.65
CA LEU A 184 9.78 -8.95 -0.29
C LEU A 184 8.28 -9.20 -0.10
N GLY A 185 7.45 -8.83 -1.08
CA GLY A 185 6.03 -9.14 -1.09
C GLY A 185 5.78 -10.64 -1.02
N PHE A 186 6.51 -11.43 -1.81
CA PHE A 186 6.42 -12.89 -1.80
C PHE A 186 6.82 -13.50 -0.45
N LEU A 187 7.91 -13.02 0.17
CA LEU A 187 8.32 -13.45 1.51
C LEU A 187 7.25 -13.14 2.56
N LEU A 188 6.70 -11.93 2.54
CA LEU A 188 5.64 -11.55 3.47
C LEU A 188 4.36 -12.34 3.23
N LEU A 189 3.99 -12.60 1.97
CA LEU A 189 2.83 -13.45 1.66
C LEU A 189 3.05 -14.87 2.18
N SER A 190 4.25 -15.42 2.03
CA SER A 190 4.59 -16.75 2.54
C SER A 190 4.46 -16.82 4.07
N LEU A 191 4.93 -15.79 4.78
CA LEU A 191 4.73 -15.66 6.23
C LEU A 191 3.24 -15.48 6.59
N GLY A 192 2.49 -14.73 5.78
CA GLY A 192 1.04 -14.61 5.89
C GLY A 192 0.36 -15.96 5.80
N ILE A 193 0.63 -16.76 4.77
CA ILE A 193 0.08 -18.10 4.59
C ILE A 193 0.46 -19.00 5.79
N LEU A 194 1.71 -18.99 6.22
CA LEU A 194 2.18 -19.79 7.36
C LEU A 194 1.44 -19.43 8.65
N THR A 195 1.30 -18.15 8.95
CA THR A 195 0.60 -17.67 10.14
C THR A 195 -0.91 -17.87 10.06
N GLY A 196 -1.47 -17.82 8.84
CA GLY A 196 -2.85 -18.23 8.56
C GLY A 196 -3.08 -19.72 8.83
N ALA A 197 -2.09 -20.58 8.56
CA ALA A 197 -2.13 -22.00 8.92
C ALA A 197 -2.25 -22.23 10.41
N PHE A 198 -1.47 -21.50 11.21
CA PHE A 198 -1.54 -21.58 12.66
C PHE A 198 -2.88 -21.08 13.19
N TRP A 199 -3.41 -19.99 12.63
CA TRP A 199 -4.75 -19.50 12.96
C TRP A 199 -5.83 -20.54 12.62
N ALA A 200 -5.82 -21.14 11.43
CA ALA A 200 -6.78 -22.17 11.03
C ALA A 200 -6.77 -23.34 12.03
N LYS A 201 -5.58 -23.83 12.40
CA LYS A 201 -5.44 -24.90 13.40
C LYS A 201 -6.00 -24.51 14.77
N GLU A 202 -5.76 -23.29 15.22
CA GLU A 202 -6.26 -22.80 16.51
C GLU A 202 -7.80 -22.77 16.55
N VAL A 203 -8.42 -22.35 15.45
CA VAL A 203 -9.88 -22.13 15.38
C VAL A 203 -10.65 -23.39 15.02
N THR A 204 -10.13 -24.23 14.12
CA THR A 204 -10.85 -25.40 13.59
C THR A 204 -10.28 -26.74 14.04
N GLY A 205 -9.12 -26.75 14.72
CA GLY A 205 -8.45 -27.98 15.17
C GLY A 205 -7.62 -28.69 14.09
N PHE A 206 -7.68 -28.22 12.85
CA PHE A 206 -7.02 -28.78 11.67
C PHE A 206 -6.30 -27.68 10.90
N TYR A 207 -5.20 -28.01 10.21
CA TYR A 207 -4.59 -27.07 9.28
C TYR A 207 -5.43 -26.92 8.00
N PHE A 208 -5.30 -25.80 7.28
CA PHE A 208 -6.14 -25.52 6.10
C PHE A 208 -6.00 -26.54 4.97
N PHE A 209 -4.86 -27.24 4.87
CA PHE A 209 -4.64 -28.29 3.86
C PHE A 209 -5.34 -29.61 4.23
N GLU A 210 -5.89 -29.72 5.44
CA GLU A 210 -6.58 -30.92 5.94
C GLU A 210 -8.10 -30.85 5.74
N ASP A 211 -8.68 -29.66 5.48
CA ASP A 211 -10.09 -29.48 5.09
C ASP A 211 -10.21 -28.85 3.68
N PRO A 212 -10.71 -29.60 2.67
CA PRO A 212 -10.89 -29.10 1.30
C PRO A 212 -11.77 -27.85 1.18
N ARG A 213 -12.66 -27.59 2.15
CA ARG A 213 -13.51 -26.40 2.16
C ARG A 213 -12.72 -25.13 2.50
N GLN A 214 -11.64 -25.26 3.26
CA GLN A 214 -10.76 -24.14 3.60
C GLN A 214 -9.83 -23.79 2.43
N LEU A 215 -9.40 -24.78 1.64
CA LEU A 215 -8.61 -24.56 0.42
C LEU A 215 -9.31 -23.68 -0.63
N GLY A 216 -10.65 -23.75 -0.74
CA GLY A 216 -11.42 -22.93 -1.67
C GLY A 216 -11.76 -21.52 -1.17
N ALA A 217 -11.48 -21.21 0.09
CA ALA A 217 -11.81 -19.94 0.74
C ALA A 217 -10.61 -18.98 0.88
N ILE A 218 -9.40 -19.45 0.53
CA ILE A 218 -8.14 -18.69 0.46
C ILE A 218 -7.98 -18.13 -0.95
#